data_AF-A0A226HMK0-F1
#
_entry.id   AF-A0A226HMK0-F1
#
_cell.length_a   1.000
_cell.length_b   1.000
_cell.length_c   1.000
_cell.angle_alpha   90.00
_cell.angle_beta   90.00
_cell.angle_gamma   90.00
#
_symmetry.space_group_name_H-M   'P 1'
#
loop_
_entity.id
_entity.type
_entity.pdbx_description
1 polymer ?
#
loop_
_entity_poly.entity_id
_entity_poly.type
_entity_poly.pdbx_seq_one_letter_code
_entity_poly.pdbx_strand_id
1 'polypeptide(L)'
;MNKSINKLIAIWCCFSLLQCTGQVKHKMEYFTVEKYKDWEIDTDWTSSVDDKFLKKGSERVEIWFHDDKIQVEHSSILHPYTKTYVYNKKTSLLLVFLLEFYQFSIGILKTYDDTGILIKETNYDKPYVFTLQQLIEKIKKEQDIDLEDLTKKSIVDRREDTALQKPIYEVHLESKKSPDYQTDYFLIDGITGEVLFETTYFNRDEKSPTPYYQYLRLLKNKEIEDNSYYKSYKGKNYTKKEWEAFEEEWYRDFEEKKEGRNFFWDNIFKKLNE
;
A
#
# COMPACT_ATOMS: atom_id res chain seq x y z
N MET A 1 -18.58 -56.20 9.62
CA MET A 1 -17.63 -57.14 10.25
C MET A 1 -16.23 -56.70 9.82
N ASN A 2 -15.44 -55.91 10.57
CA ASN A 2 -14.76 -56.21 11.85
C ASN A 2 -14.19 -57.64 11.85
N LYS A 3 -12.90 -57.96 12.03
CA LYS A 3 -11.69 -57.33 12.61
C LYS A 3 -10.48 -58.01 11.91
N SER A 4 -9.30 -57.41 11.74
CA SER A 4 -8.20 -57.36 12.73
C SER A 4 -6.96 -56.87 11.96
N ILE A 5 -6.29 -55.73 12.21
CA ILE A 5 -5.60 -55.19 13.39
C ILE A 5 -4.32 -55.98 13.79
N ASN A 6 -3.19 -55.30 13.55
CA ASN A 6 -1.92 -55.22 14.29
C ASN A 6 -0.87 -56.35 14.28
N LYS A 7 0.35 -55.94 13.87
CA LYS A 7 1.68 -56.00 14.56
C LYS A 7 2.74 -55.81 13.46
N LEU A 8 3.84 -55.04 13.52
CA LEU A 8 4.71 -54.37 14.50
C LEU A 8 5.28 -53.11 13.80
N ILE A 9 5.35 -51.91 14.38
CA ILE A 9 6.25 -51.36 15.42
C ILE A 9 7.74 -51.28 15.04
N ALA A 10 8.14 -50.02 14.79
CA ALA A 10 9.37 -49.33 15.18
C ALA A 10 10.69 -49.55 14.43
N ILE A 11 11.50 -48.46 14.51
CA ILE A 11 12.88 -48.22 14.03
C ILE A 11 12.85 -47.55 12.64
N TRP A 12 13.14 -46.25 12.48
CA TRP A 12 14.23 -45.48 13.07
C TRP A 12 13.94 -43.96 13.04
N CYS A 13 13.81 -43.35 14.21
CA CYS A 13 14.20 -41.95 14.40
C CYS A 13 15.72 -41.89 14.23
N CYS A 14 16.21 -41.27 13.15
CA CYS A 14 17.52 -40.61 13.05
C CYS A 14 17.74 -40.14 11.60
N PHE A 15 17.04 -39.09 11.19
CA PHE A 15 17.51 -38.18 10.14
C PHE A 15 17.22 -36.72 10.56
N SER A 16 17.47 -36.43 11.84
CA SER A 16 17.90 -35.10 12.26
C SER A 16 19.40 -34.99 11.99
N LEU A 17 19.82 -33.88 11.39
CA LEU A 17 21.20 -33.51 10.99
C LEU A 17 21.54 -33.80 9.52
N LEU A 18 20.84 -33.11 8.61
CA LEU A 18 21.44 -32.45 7.44
C LEU A 18 20.40 -31.53 6.79
N GLN A 19 19.77 -30.66 7.59
CA GLN A 19 19.37 -29.38 7.02
C GLN A 19 20.64 -28.58 6.88
N CYS A 20 21.29 -28.77 5.73
CA CYS A 20 22.26 -27.82 5.23
C CYS A 20 21.58 -26.46 5.34
N THR A 21 22.03 -25.63 6.27
CA THR A 21 21.75 -24.21 6.28
C THR A 21 22.43 -23.65 5.04
N GLY A 22 21.79 -23.87 3.89
CA GLY A 22 22.04 -23.12 2.68
C GLY A 22 21.62 -21.70 2.97
N GLN A 23 22.45 -20.96 3.70
CA GLN A 23 22.55 -19.53 3.48
C GLN A 23 22.75 -19.40 1.98
N VAL A 24 21.70 -19.01 1.25
CA VAL A 24 21.85 -18.51 -0.11
C VAL A 24 22.83 -17.36 0.06
N LYS A 25 24.11 -17.59 -0.27
CA LYS A 25 25.14 -16.56 -0.21
C LYS A 25 24.64 -15.48 -1.15
N HIS A 26 24.12 -14.39 -0.58
CA HIS A 26 23.78 -13.22 -1.36
C HIS A 26 25.06 -12.82 -2.07
N LYS A 27 25.08 -12.92 -3.40
CA LYS A 27 26.22 -12.47 -4.18
C LYS A 27 26.26 -10.96 -4.00
N MET A 28 27.33 -10.45 -3.39
CA MET A 28 27.51 -9.02 -3.22
C MET A 28 27.60 -8.36 -4.59
N GLU A 29 26.91 -7.24 -4.76
CA GLU A 29 26.93 -6.48 -6.01
C GLU A 29 27.94 -5.33 -5.93
N TYR A 30 28.60 -5.06 -7.05
CA TYR A 30 29.54 -3.96 -7.20
C TYR A 30 29.13 -3.07 -8.36
N PHE A 31 29.37 -1.77 -8.22
CA PHE A 31 29.28 -0.80 -9.29
C PHE A 31 30.38 -1.03 -10.32
N THR A 32 30.02 -0.95 -11.59
CA THR A 32 30.99 -0.94 -12.69
C THR A 32 30.39 -0.17 -13.87
N VAL A 33 31.11 0.82 -14.36
CA VAL A 33 30.66 1.66 -15.49
C VAL A 33 30.53 0.85 -16.79
N GLU A 34 31.33 -0.21 -16.97
CA GLU A 34 31.23 -1.14 -18.11
C GLU A 34 29.84 -1.75 -18.32
N LYS A 35 29.00 -1.83 -17.27
CA LYS A 35 27.60 -2.28 -17.41
C LYS A 35 26.81 -1.40 -18.38
N TYR A 36 27.24 -0.16 -18.59
CA TYR A 36 26.56 0.85 -19.39
C TYR A 36 27.31 1.23 -20.67
N LYS A 37 28.34 0.48 -21.07
CA LYS A 37 29.16 0.81 -22.26
C LYS A 37 28.37 0.88 -23.58
N ASP A 38 27.27 0.12 -23.66
CA ASP A 38 26.40 0.03 -24.84
C ASP A 38 25.14 0.91 -24.68
N TRP A 39 25.11 1.81 -23.69
CA TRP A 39 24.03 2.78 -23.50
C TRP A 39 24.39 4.10 -24.16
N GLU A 40 23.39 4.76 -24.71
CA GLU A 40 23.54 6.07 -25.33
C GLU A 40 23.37 7.17 -24.28
N ILE A 41 23.97 8.34 -24.51
CA ILE A 41 23.70 9.53 -23.67
C ILE A 41 22.26 9.96 -23.92
N ASP A 42 21.50 10.16 -22.84
CA ASP A 42 20.18 10.74 -22.95
C ASP A 42 20.26 12.25 -23.10
N THR A 43 20.04 12.75 -24.31
CA THR A 43 20.06 14.17 -24.67
C THR A 43 18.84 14.95 -24.21
N ASP A 44 17.79 14.28 -23.72
CA ASP A 44 16.61 14.95 -23.18
C ASP A 44 16.94 15.64 -21.84
N TRP A 45 18.05 15.24 -21.22
CA TRP A 45 18.60 15.77 -19.99
C TRP A 45 20.05 16.22 -20.19
N THR A 46 20.51 17.17 -19.37
CA THR A 46 21.89 17.67 -19.45
C THR A 46 22.76 16.90 -18.45
N SER A 47 23.68 16.09 -18.94
CA SER A 47 24.69 15.44 -18.08
C SER A 47 25.76 16.44 -17.65
N SER A 48 26.29 16.26 -16.44
CA SER A 48 27.40 17.04 -15.91
C SER A 48 28.58 16.15 -15.49
N VAL A 49 29.48 16.71 -14.67
CA VAL A 49 30.55 15.93 -14.03
C VAL A 49 29.99 15.07 -12.89
N ASP A 50 28.92 15.55 -12.25
CA ASP A 50 28.36 14.94 -11.05
C ASP A 50 27.22 13.96 -11.36
N ASP A 51 26.67 14.00 -12.57
CA ASP A 51 25.59 13.14 -13.02
C ASP A 51 25.70 12.73 -14.49
N LYS A 52 25.19 11.55 -14.81
CA LYS A 52 25.10 11.01 -16.17
C LYS A 52 23.70 10.47 -16.44
N PHE A 53 23.12 10.90 -17.54
CA PHE A 53 21.83 10.41 -18.03
C PHE A 53 22.07 9.53 -19.25
N LEU A 54 21.60 8.28 -19.18
CA LEU A 54 21.80 7.27 -20.21
C LEU A 54 20.45 6.68 -20.62
N LYS A 55 20.34 6.25 -21.88
CA LYS A 55 19.15 5.58 -22.40
C LYS A 55 19.47 4.38 -23.27
N LYS A 56 18.51 3.45 -23.31
CA LYS A 56 18.49 2.31 -24.23
C LYS A 56 17.04 1.96 -24.56
N GLY A 57 16.53 2.48 -25.68
CA GLY A 57 15.10 2.38 -26.00
C GLY A 57 14.25 3.15 -24.98
N SER A 58 13.28 2.47 -24.34
CA SER A 58 12.45 3.04 -23.28
C SER A 58 13.14 3.19 -21.93
N GLU A 59 14.23 2.43 -21.73
CA GLU A 59 14.92 2.36 -20.45
C GLU A 59 15.79 3.61 -20.25
N ARG A 60 15.90 4.01 -18.98
CA ARG A 60 16.67 5.16 -18.52
C ARG A 60 17.55 4.74 -17.35
N VAL A 61 18.76 5.29 -17.34
CA VAL A 61 19.69 5.15 -16.22
C VAL A 61 20.22 6.53 -15.87
N GLU A 62 20.06 6.89 -14.60
CA GLU A 62 20.69 8.08 -14.02
C GLU A 62 21.76 7.64 -13.04
N ILE A 63 22.96 8.21 -13.16
CA ILE A 63 24.10 7.91 -12.29
C ILE A 63 24.57 9.20 -11.66
N TRP A 64 24.46 9.31 -10.33
CA TRP A 64 25.01 10.42 -9.56
C TRP A 64 26.29 10.03 -8.84
N PHE A 65 27.30 10.88 -8.94
CA PHE A 65 28.61 10.73 -8.33
C PHE A 65 28.77 11.70 -7.16
N HIS A 66 28.17 11.37 -6.01
CA HIS A 66 28.37 12.12 -4.76
C HIS A 66 29.80 11.99 -4.23
N ASP A 67 30.14 12.71 -3.14
CA ASP A 67 31.49 12.71 -2.57
C ASP A 67 31.97 11.31 -2.12
N ASP A 68 31.10 10.54 -1.45
CA ASP A 68 31.42 9.24 -0.86
C ASP A 68 30.62 8.07 -1.48
N LYS A 69 29.64 8.37 -2.33
CA LYS A 69 28.69 7.39 -2.88
C LYS A 69 28.49 7.55 -4.38
N ILE A 70 28.03 6.48 -4.99
CA ILE A 70 27.51 6.47 -6.35
C ILE A 70 26.07 5.98 -6.25
N GLN A 71 25.11 6.80 -6.69
CA GLN A 71 23.72 6.39 -6.80
C GLN A 71 23.43 6.06 -8.26
N VAL A 72 22.74 4.95 -8.50
CA VAL A 72 22.29 4.55 -9.83
C VAL A 72 20.80 4.26 -9.77
N GLU A 73 20.02 4.98 -10.56
CA GLU A 73 18.60 4.74 -10.74
C GLU A 73 18.35 4.14 -12.12
N HIS A 74 17.58 3.05 -12.16
CA HIS A 74 17.07 2.45 -13.39
C HIS A 74 15.56 2.68 -13.44
N SER A 75 15.09 3.27 -14.53
CA SER A 75 13.68 3.57 -14.75
C SER A 75 13.30 3.36 -16.21
N SER A 76 12.03 3.54 -16.54
CA SER A 76 11.52 3.43 -17.91
C SER A 76 10.49 4.53 -18.15
N ILE A 77 10.43 5.02 -19.39
CA ILE A 77 9.36 5.96 -19.79
C ILE A 77 8.02 5.25 -20.02
N LEU A 78 7.99 3.90 -19.99
CA LEU A 78 6.80 3.10 -20.27
C LEU A 78 6.15 2.52 -19.01
N HIS A 79 6.91 2.27 -17.95
CA HIS A 79 6.40 1.65 -16.73
C HIS A 79 6.86 2.40 -15.46
N PRO A 80 6.05 2.39 -14.38
CA PRO A 80 6.29 3.21 -13.19
C PRO A 80 7.31 2.62 -12.21
N TYR A 81 7.98 1.52 -12.55
CA TYR A 81 8.97 0.92 -11.67
C TYR A 81 10.33 1.61 -11.78
N THR A 82 10.87 1.92 -10.61
CA THR A 82 12.21 2.48 -10.46
C THR A 82 13.03 1.60 -9.52
N LYS A 83 14.27 1.30 -9.90
CA LYS A 83 15.24 0.56 -9.06
C LYS A 83 16.41 1.47 -8.74
N THR A 84 16.64 1.67 -7.45
CA THR A 84 17.70 2.53 -6.97
C THR A 84 18.75 1.71 -6.24
N TYR A 85 20.00 1.89 -6.66
CA TYR A 85 21.17 1.25 -6.10
C TYR A 85 22.13 2.32 -5.58
N VAL A 86 22.54 2.22 -4.33
CA VAL A 86 23.56 3.12 -3.75
C VAL A 86 24.79 2.31 -3.46
N TYR A 87 25.92 2.74 -3.98
CA TYR A 87 27.22 2.10 -3.84
C TYR A 87 28.19 2.99 -3.08
N ASN A 88 29.12 2.36 -2.36
CA ASN A 88 30.28 3.06 -1.81
C ASN A 88 31.21 3.48 -2.97
N LYS A 89 31.57 4.77 -3.08
CA LYS A 89 32.40 5.26 -4.19
C LYS A 89 33.82 4.69 -4.18
N LYS A 90 34.37 4.37 -3.00
CA LYS A 90 35.75 3.85 -2.84
C LYS A 90 35.83 2.35 -3.15
N THR A 91 34.89 1.57 -2.64
CA THR A 91 34.92 0.10 -2.76
C THR A 91 34.01 -0.43 -3.88
N SER A 92 33.18 0.43 -4.46
CA SER A 92 32.11 0.09 -5.40
C SER A 92 31.05 -0.86 -4.85
N LEU A 93 31.10 -1.21 -3.55
CA LEU A 93 30.20 -2.19 -2.94
C LEU A 93 28.79 -1.62 -2.79
N LEU A 94 27.76 -2.44 -3.05
CA LEU A 94 26.36 -2.07 -2.87
C LEU A 94 26.04 -1.86 -1.39
N LEU A 95 25.63 -0.65 -1.04
CA LEU A 95 25.20 -0.26 0.30
C LEU A 95 23.68 -0.32 0.45
N VAL A 96 22.92 0.04 -0.58
CA VAL A 96 21.46 0.10 -0.52
C VAL A 96 20.85 -0.37 -1.84
N PHE A 97 19.80 -1.18 -1.74
CA PHE A 97 18.90 -1.47 -2.86
C PHE A 97 17.46 -1.13 -2.48
N LEU A 98 16.80 -0.36 -3.34
CA LEU A 98 15.42 0.08 -3.21
C LEU A 98 14.66 -0.18 -4.52
N LEU A 99 13.40 -0.59 -4.41
CA LEU A 99 12.46 -0.70 -5.52
C LEU A 99 11.27 0.21 -5.22
N GLU A 100 10.83 0.95 -6.24
CA GLU A 100 9.73 1.90 -6.14
C GLU A 100 8.69 1.63 -7.24
N PHE A 101 7.44 1.98 -6.95
CA PHE A 101 6.35 2.06 -7.91
C PHE A 101 5.79 3.48 -7.85
N TYR A 102 5.88 4.22 -8.95
CA TYR A 102 5.73 5.68 -8.95
C TYR A 102 6.65 6.31 -7.89
N GLN A 103 6.09 7.00 -6.90
CA GLN A 103 6.83 7.80 -5.92
C GLN A 103 6.95 7.13 -4.54
N PHE A 104 6.63 5.83 -4.43
CA PHE A 104 6.69 5.11 -3.15
C PHE A 104 7.47 3.80 -3.23
N SER A 105 8.16 3.49 -2.13
CA SER A 105 8.94 2.26 -1.97
C SER A 105 8.06 1.02 -1.89
N ILE A 106 8.46 -0.07 -2.55
CA ILE A 106 7.82 -1.39 -2.57
C ILE A 106 8.81 -2.51 -2.24
N GLY A 107 8.31 -3.67 -1.85
CA GLY A 107 9.14 -4.81 -1.50
C GLY A 107 10.04 -4.59 -0.29
N ILE A 108 11.23 -5.18 -0.33
CA ILE A 108 12.20 -5.16 0.77
C ILE A 108 13.37 -4.25 0.41
N LEU A 109 13.51 -3.14 1.14
CA LEU A 109 14.74 -2.35 1.17
C LEU A 109 15.79 -3.10 1.97
N LYS A 110 17.00 -3.21 1.40
CA LYS A 110 18.15 -3.83 2.05
C LYS A 110 19.25 -2.81 2.22
N THR A 111 19.88 -2.80 3.39
CA THR A 111 21.03 -1.95 3.70
C THR A 111 22.19 -2.82 4.16
N TYR A 112 23.37 -2.56 3.60
CA TYR A 112 24.62 -3.25 3.89
C TYR A 112 25.64 -2.27 4.46
N ASP A 113 26.58 -2.76 5.26
CA ASP A 113 27.75 -1.99 5.67
C ASP A 113 28.82 -1.92 4.56
N ASP A 114 29.92 -1.24 4.84
CA ASP A 114 31.04 -1.05 3.91
C ASP A 114 31.85 -2.33 3.62
N THR A 115 31.60 -3.40 4.38
CA THR A 115 32.16 -4.74 4.16
C THR A 115 31.22 -5.67 3.40
N GLY A 116 29.98 -5.23 3.15
CA GLY A 116 28.94 -6.01 2.48
C GLY A 116 28.14 -6.93 3.40
N ILE A 117 28.16 -6.70 4.72
CA ILE A 117 27.29 -7.41 5.64
C ILE A 117 25.93 -6.70 5.67
N LEU A 118 24.84 -7.47 5.54
CA LEU A 118 23.48 -6.95 5.65
C LEU A 118 23.23 -6.46 7.08
N ILE A 119 22.89 -5.18 7.23
CA ILE A 119 22.63 -4.53 8.53
C ILE A 119 21.16 -4.28 8.81
N LYS A 120 20.33 -4.11 7.77
CA LYS A 120 18.90 -3.79 7.93
C LYS A 120 18.08 -4.25 6.74
N GLU A 121 16.87 -4.73 7.03
CA GLU A 121 15.81 -4.94 6.05
C GLU A 121 14.52 -4.22 6.50
N THR A 122 13.85 -3.57 5.56
CA THR A 122 12.52 -2.96 5.78
C THR A 122 11.58 -3.46 4.68
N ASN A 123 10.50 -4.14 5.05
CA ASN A 123 9.47 -4.58 4.12
C ASN A 123 8.35 -3.52 4.04
N TYR A 124 8.31 -2.78 2.93
CA TYR A 124 7.32 -1.71 2.70
C TYR A 124 5.93 -2.24 2.35
N ASP A 125 5.82 -3.50 1.93
CA ASP A 125 4.52 -4.13 1.62
C ASP A 125 3.85 -4.70 2.87
N LYS A 126 4.58 -4.83 3.98
CA LYS A 126 4.09 -5.47 5.21
C LYS A 126 2.76 -4.91 5.73
N PRO A 127 2.49 -3.59 5.71
CA PRO A 127 1.20 -3.07 6.18
C PRO A 127 0.01 -3.43 5.26
N TYR A 128 0.28 -3.72 3.98
CA TYR A 128 -0.75 -3.83 2.94
C TYR A 128 -1.18 -5.27 2.73
N VAL A 129 -2.29 -5.67 3.37
CA VAL A 129 -2.90 -7.00 3.17
C VAL A 129 -3.54 -7.07 1.78
N PHE A 130 -4.20 -5.99 1.35
CA PHE A 130 -4.58 -5.80 -0.03
C PHE A 130 -3.36 -5.31 -0.81
N THR A 131 -2.79 -6.19 -1.62
CA THR A 131 -1.48 -5.97 -2.24
C THR A 131 -1.52 -4.99 -3.42
N LEU A 132 -0.36 -4.44 -3.79
CA LEU A 132 -0.22 -3.60 -4.99
C LEU A 132 -0.67 -4.34 -6.26
N GLN A 133 -0.38 -5.64 -6.40
CA GLN A 133 -0.83 -6.42 -7.54
C GLN A 133 -2.36 -6.49 -7.62
N GLN A 134 -3.03 -6.70 -6.49
CA GLN A 134 -4.49 -6.70 -6.42
C GLN A 134 -5.08 -5.32 -6.74
N LEU A 135 -4.41 -4.23 -6.33
CA LEU A 135 -4.79 -2.87 -6.71
C LEU A 135 -4.72 -2.69 -8.24
N ILE A 136 -3.59 -3.05 -8.86
CA ILE A 136 -3.39 -2.97 -10.31
C ILE A 136 -4.50 -3.75 -11.04
N GLU A 137 -4.75 -4.99 -10.63
CA GLU A 137 -5.81 -5.83 -11.21
C GLU A 137 -7.21 -5.25 -11.02
N LYS A 138 -7.50 -4.70 -9.84
CA LYS A 138 -8.78 -4.06 -9.53
C LYS A 138 -9.03 -2.85 -10.43
N ILE A 139 -8.07 -1.93 -10.52
CA ILE A 139 -8.20 -0.73 -11.35
C ILE A 139 -8.26 -1.09 -12.83
N LYS A 140 -7.45 -2.05 -13.29
CA LYS A 140 -7.52 -2.55 -14.67
C LYS A 140 -8.88 -3.13 -15.00
N LYS A 141 -9.48 -3.90 -14.10
CA LYS A 141 -10.80 -4.51 -14.29
C LYS A 141 -11.95 -3.51 -14.24
N GLU A 142 -11.92 -2.58 -13.28
CA GLU A 142 -13.05 -1.69 -12.99
C GLU A 142 -12.99 -0.39 -13.81
N GLN A 143 -11.78 0.09 -14.11
CA GLN A 143 -11.55 1.36 -14.81
C GLN A 143 -10.98 1.20 -16.22
N ASP A 144 -10.62 -0.01 -16.66
CA ASP A 144 -9.98 -0.28 -17.97
C ASP A 144 -8.67 0.52 -18.14
N ILE A 145 -7.93 0.68 -17.03
CA ILE A 145 -6.66 1.40 -16.97
C ILE A 145 -5.62 0.51 -16.30
N ASP A 146 -4.53 0.25 -17.01
CA ASP A 146 -3.39 -0.45 -16.46
C ASP A 146 -2.47 0.56 -15.74
N LEU A 147 -2.34 0.41 -14.43
CA LEU A 147 -1.49 1.30 -13.62
C LEU A 147 0.01 1.12 -13.91
N GLU A 148 0.39 0.00 -14.54
CA GLU A 148 1.78 -0.27 -14.96
C GLU A 148 2.14 0.40 -16.30
N ASP A 149 1.17 1.03 -16.98
CA ASP A 149 1.37 1.73 -18.25
C ASP A 149 1.40 3.25 -18.02
N LEU A 150 2.60 3.83 -18.02
CA LEU A 150 2.79 5.28 -17.82
C LEU A 150 2.14 6.12 -18.94
N THR A 151 1.84 5.55 -20.10
CA THR A 151 1.14 6.28 -21.17
C THR A 151 -0.30 6.62 -20.80
N LYS A 152 -0.86 5.92 -19.79
CA LYS A 152 -2.16 6.22 -19.18
C LYS A 152 -2.12 7.39 -18.21
N LYS A 153 -0.94 7.93 -17.91
CA LYS A 153 -0.72 9.10 -17.03
C LYS A 153 -1.43 9.01 -15.68
N SER A 154 -1.55 7.79 -15.16
CA SER A 154 -2.07 7.57 -13.82
C SER A 154 -1.04 8.03 -12.78
N ILE A 155 -1.49 8.40 -11.60
CA ILE A 155 -0.62 8.62 -10.45
C ILE A 155 -1.15 7.74 -9.32
N VAL A 156 -0.24 7.03 -8.68
CA VAL A 156 -0.55 6.14 -7.56
C VAL A 156 0.36 6.50 -6.41
N ASP A 157 -0.23 6.61 -5.22
CA ASP A 157 0.50 6.77 -3.97
C ASP A 157 -0.02 5.79 -2.91
N ARG A 158 0.77 5.55 -1.87
CA ARG A 158 0.36 4.80 -0.69
C ARG A 158 1.04 5.31 0.57
N ARG A 159 0.34 5.24 1.70
CA ARG A 159 0.92 5.51 3.02
C ARG A 159 0.20 4.76 4.12
N GLU A 160 0.89 4.57 5.24
CA GLU A 160 0.24 4.31 6.52
C GLU A 160 -0.34 5.63 7.04
N ASP A 161 -1.64 5.81 6.88
CA ASP A 161 -2.31 7.06 7.17
C ASP A 161 -2.53 7.22 8.67
N THR A 162 -2.02 8.31 9.24
CA THR A 162 -2.09 8.56 10.68
C THR A 162 -3.47 9.01 11.13
N ALA A 163 -4.24 9.70 10.27
CA ALA A 163 -5.59 10.17 10.60
C ALA A 163 -6.59 9.02 10.56
N LEU A 164 -6.48 8.14 9.55
CA LEU A 164 -7.33 6.96 9.39
C LEU A 164 -6.83 5.74 10.16
N GLN A 165 -5.60 5.80 10.70
CA GLN A 165 -4.92 4.71 11.43
C GLN A 165 -4.86 3.40 10.65
N LYS A 166 -4.63 3.48 9.33
CA LYS A 166 -4.60 2.33 8.42
C LYS A 166 -3.76 2.63 7.17
N PRO A 167 -3.21 1.60 6.50
CA PRO A 167 -2.62 1.78 5.18
C PRO A 167 -3.71 2.13 4.15
N ILE A 168 -3.37 3.00 3.21
CA ILE A 168 -4.25 3.42 2.12
C ILE A 168 -3.50 3.48 0.80
N TYR A 169 -4.24 3.33 -0.28
CA TYR A 169 -3.82 3.69 -1.64
C TYR A 169 -4.60 4.92 -2.10
N GLU A 170 -3.92 5.82 -2.80
CA GLU A 170 -4.54 6.89 -3.58
C GLU A 170 -4.27 6.65 -5.06
N VAL A 171 -5.33 6.66 -5.86
CA VAL A 171 -5.26 6.46 -7.30
C VAL A 171 -5.88 7.66 -7.99
N HIS A 172 -5.13 8.27 -8.89
CA HIS A 172 -5.50 9.42 -9.69
C HIS A 172 -5.44 9.05 -11.16
N LEU A 173 -6.57 9.12 -11.85
CA LEU A 173 -6.73 8.73 -13.25
C LEU A 173 -7.20 9.93 -14.07
N GLU A 174 -6.75 10.06 -15.33
CA GLU A 174 -7.35 11.03 -16.25
C GLU A 174 -8.86 10.76 -16.34
N SER A 175 -9.68 11.79 -16.12
CA SER A 175 -11.13 11.58 -16.07
C SER A 175 -11.68 11.20 -17.43
N LYS A 176 -12.49 10.14 -17.50
CA LYS A 176 -13.16 9.73 -18.76
C LYS A 176 -14.11 10.81 -19.30
N LYS A 177 -14.63 11.67 -18.43
CA LYS A 177 -15.57 12.74 -18.79
C LYS A 177 -14.86 13.98 -19.34
N SER A 178 -13.71 14.31 -18.77
CA SER A 178 -12.97 15.53 -19.12
C SER A 178 -11.46 15.33 -18.88
N PRO A 179 -10.77 14.57 -19.76
CA PRO A 179 -9.39 14.15 -19.52
C PRO A 179 -8.40 15.30 -19.31
N ASP A 180 -8.59 16.41 -20.03
CA ASP A 180 -7.68 17.56 -19.99
C ASP A 180 -7.84 18.45 -18.76
N TYR A 181 -8.96 18.33 -18.04
CA TYR A 181 -9.33 19.27 -16.99
C TYR A 181 -9.61 18.61 -15.64
N GLN A 182 -9.90 17.31 -15.64
CA GLN A 182 -10.37 16.59 -14.47
C GLN A 182 -9.58 15.31 -14.24
N THR A 183 -9.44 14.98 -12.97
CA THR A 183 -8.85 13.73 -12.49
C THR A 183 -9.88 13.00 -11.65
N ASP A 184 -10.13 11.73 -12.00
CA ASP A 184 -10.91 10.81 -11.18
C ASP A 184 -10.00 10.28 -10.06
N TYR A 185 -10.51 10.32 -8.84
CA TYR A 185 -9.76 10.03 -7.62
C TYR A 185 -10.42 8.89 -6.85
N PHE A 186 -9.62 7.93 -6.41
CA PHE A 186 -10.04 6.82 -5.57
C PHE A 186 -9.12 6.71 -4.35
N LEU A 187 -9.72 6.76 -3.16
CA LEU A 187 -9.07 6.42 -1.90
C LEU A 187 -9.47 5.00 -1.53
N ILE A 188 -8.50 4.10 -1.40
CA ILE A 188 -8.73 2.66 -1.21
C ILE A 188 -8.07 2.19 0.08
N ASP A 189 -8.77 1.37 0.85
CA ASP A 189 -8.26 0.74 2.07
C ASP A 189 -7.18 -0.29 1.72
N GLY A 190 -5.97 -0.12 2.26
CA GLY A 190 -4.82 -0.99 2.00
C GLY A 190 -4.90 -2.37 2.68
N ILE A 191 -5.92 -2.61 3.50
CA ILE A 191 -6.17 -3.92 4.14
C ILE A 191 -7.28 -4.65 3.39
N THR A 192 -8.40 -3.99 3.11
CA THR A 192 -9.61 -4.65 2.55
C THR A 192 -9.74 -4.49 1.04
N GLY A 193 -9.12 -3.49 0.44
CA GLY A 193 -9.31 -3.12 -0.96
C GLY A 193 -10.63 -2.40 -1.24
N GLU A 194 -11.38 -2.02 -0.20
CA GLU A 194 -12.62 -1.24 -0.33
C GLU A 194 -12.33 0.21 -0.74
N VAL A 195 -13.17 0.76 -1.62
CA VAL A 195 -13.12 2.18 -1.97
C VAL A 195 -13.76 2.98 -0.84
N LEU A 196 -12.94 3.72 -0.11
CA LEU A 196 -13.35 4.58 1.01
C LEU A 196 -13.96 5.89 0.53
N PHE A 197 -13.43 6.43 -0.58
CA PHE A 197 -13.89 7.67 -1.17
C PHE A 197 -13.60 7.70 -2.67
N GLU A 198 -14.56 8.22 -3.44
CA GLU A 198 -14.43 8.43 -4.88
C GLU A 198 -14.95 9.84 -5.19
N THR A 199 -14.19 10.59 -5.99
CA THR A 199 -14.60 11.90 -6.47
C THR A 199 -13.86 12.27 -7.76
N THR A 200 -14.24 13.37 -8.38
CA THR A 200 -13.52 13.98 -9.50
C THR A 200 -13.14 15.40 -9.09
N TYR A 201 -11.92 15.83 -9.42
CA TYR A 201 -11.47 17.20 -9.14
C TYR A 201 -10.82 17.86 -10.36
N PHE A 202 -10.83 19.19 -10.40
CA PHE A 202 -10.23 19.95 -11.49
C PHE A 202 -8.74 20.17 -11.28
N ASN A 203 -7.94 19.93 -12.31
CA ASN A 203 -6.47 19.95 -12.24
C ASN A 203 -5.89 21.34 -11.96
N ARG A 204 -6.66 22.42 -12.17
CA ARG A 204 -6.22 23.82 -12.04
C ARG A 204 -6.91 24.59 -10.90
N ASP A 205 -7.65 23.90 -10.04
CA ASP A 205 -8.32 24.55 -8.92
C ASP A 205 -7.47 24.52 -7.65
N GLU A 206 -6.55 25.47 -7.55
CA GLU A 206 -5.63 25.61 -6.39
C GLU A 206 -6.35 25.95 -5.07
N LYS A 207 -7.60 26.42 -5.13
CA LYS A 207 -8.34 26.83 -3.93
C LYS A 207 -9.08 25.67 -3.28
N SER A 208 -9.36 24.61 -4.04
CA SER A 208 -10.08 23.46 -3.53
C SER A 208 -9.17 22.57 -2.69
N PRO A 209 -9.63 22.09 -1.51
CA PRO A 209 -8.89 21.11 -0.74
C PRO A 209 -8.72 19.83 -1.57
N THR A 210 -7.60 19.13 -1.37
CA THR A 210 -7.37 17.86 -2.07
C THR A 210 -8.47 16.85 -1.73
N PRO A 211 -8.78 15.91 -2.64
CA PRO A 211 -9.80 14.88 -2.40
C PRO A 211 -9.65 14.15 -1.05
N TYR A 212 -8.42 13.84 -0.64
CA TYR A 212 -8.14 13.27 0.68
C TYR A 212 -8.63 14.16 1.83
N TYR A 213 -8.33 15.47 1.81
CA TYR A 213 -8.82 16.39 2.83
C TYR A 213 -10.35 16.58 2.79
N GLN A 214 -10.97 16.46 1.61
CA GLN A 214 -12.43 16.44 1.49
C GLN A 214 -13.00 15.23 2.24
N TYR A 215 -12.42 14.05 2.06
CA TYR A 215 -12.82 12.84 2.78
C TYR A 215 -12.66 12.98 4.30
N LEU A 216 -11.52 13.48 4.79
CA LEU A 216 -11.33 13.72 6.22
C LEU A 216 -12.37 14.69 6.79
N ARG A 217 -12.74 15.73 6.01
CA ARG A 217 -13.79 16.66 6.40
C ARG A 217 -15.16 15.99 6.45
N LEU A 218 -15.47 15.11 5.52
CA LEU A 218 -16.71 14.32 5.52
C LEU A 218 -16.79 13.44 6.77
N LEU A 219 -15.71 12.74 7.13
CA LEU A 219 -15.64 11.95 8.36
C LEU A 219 -15.88 12.81 9.60
N LYS A 220 -15.19 13.95 9.70
CA LYS A 220 -15.36 14.89 10.83
C LYS A 220 -16.78 15.43 10.92
N ASN A 221 -17.39 15.82 9.79
CA ASN A 221 -18.76 16.31 9.77
C ASN A 221 -19.75 15.23 10.19
N LYS A 222 -19.55 14.00 9.72
CA LYS A 222 -20.36 12.85 10.13
C LYS A 222 -20.24 12.59 11.64
N GLU A 223 -19.03 12.63 12.19
CA GLU A 223 -18.82 12.48 13.64
C GLU A 223 -19.54 13.59 14.43
N ILE A 224 -19.51 14.83 13.96
CA ILE A 224 -20.24 15.94 14.58
C ILE A 224 -21.75 15.68 14.52
N GLU A 225 -22.27 15.25 13.37
CA GLU A 225 -23.69 14.96 13.18
C GLU A 225 -24.15 13.79 14.05
N ASP A 226 -23.39 12.69 14.08
CA ASP A 226 -23.62 11.50 14.89
C ASP A 226 -23.71 11.82 16.39
N ASN A 227 -22.89 12.78 16.85
CA ASN A 227 -22.83 13.21 18.25
C ASN A 227 -23.73 14.43 18.56
N SER A 228 -24.40 14.99 17.55
CA SER A 228 -25.31 16.11 17.75
C SER A 228 -26.59 15.64 18.45
N TYR A 229 -27.18 16.53 19.25
CA TYR A 229 -28.50 16.27 19.85
C TYR A 229 -29.52 16.00 18.74
N TYR A 230 -30.25 14.88 18.86
CA TYR A 230 -31.27 14.48 17.91
C TYR A 230 -32.68 14.63 18.49
N LYS A 231 -32.99 13.91 19.58
CA LYS A 231 -34.29 14.01 20.24
C LYS A 231 -34.30 13.50 21.68
N SER A 232 -35.35 13.86 22.43
CA SER A 232 -35.62 13.33 23.76
C SER A 232 -36.64 12.19 23.71
N TYR A 233 -36.40 11.11 24.45
CA TYR A 233 -37.33 10.01 24.63
C TYR A 233 -37.25 9.45 26.05
N LYS A 234 -38.40 9.25 26.70
CA LYS A 234 -38.51 8.77 28.10
C LYS A 234 -37.60 9.50 29.10
N GLY A 235 -37.43 10.81 28.93
CA GLY A 235 -36.61 11.64 29.82
C GLY A 235 -35.10 11.58 29.57
N LYS A 236 -34.62 10.81 28.59
CA LYS A 236 -33.24 10.86 28.11
C LYS A 236 -33.16 11.67 26.81
N ASN A 237 -32.12 12.49 26.67
CA ASN A 237 -31.72 13.10 25.40
C ASN A 237 -30.78 12.15 24.67
N TYR A 238 -31.04 11.92 23.39
CA TYR A 238 -30.24 11.03 22.53
C TYR A 238 -29.50 11.85 21.49
N THR A 239 -28.24 11.47 21.24
CA THR A 239 -27.57 11.86 20.01
C THR A 239 -28.16 11.12 18.81
N LYS A 240 -27.85 11.56 17.58
CA LYS A 240 -28.31 10.87 16.37
C LYS A 240 -27.87 9.41 16.36
N LYS A 241 -26.61 9.14 16.65
CA LYS A 241 -26.04 7.80 16.69
C LYS A 241 -26.66 6.93 17.79
N GLU A 242 -26.87 7.48 18.98
CA GLU A 242 -27.55 6.75 20.06
C GLU A 242 -28.99 6.40 19.69
N TRP A 243 -29.67 7.30 18.99
CA TRP A 243 -31.05 7.09 18.56
C TRP A 243 -31.15 6.01 17.47
N GLU A 244 -30.29 6.05 16.46
CA GLU A 244 -30.23 5.04 15.40
C GLU A 244 -29.92 3.65 15.97
N ALA A 245 -28.94 3.56 16.89
CA ALA A 245 -28.63 2.30 17.58
C ALA A 245 -29.82 1.77 18.40
N PHE A 246 -30.56 2.67 19.05
CA PHE A 246 -31.78 2.32 19.77
C PHE A 246 -32.87 1.80 18.83
N GLU A 247 -33.07 2.41 17.67
CA GLU A 247 -34.07 1.96 16.68
C GLU A 247 -33.69 0.62 16.03
N GLU A 248 -32.42 0.42 15.71
CA GLU A 248 -31.94 -0.85 15.15
C GLU A 248 -32.10 -2.01 16.13
N GLU A 249 -31.77 -1.80 17.40
CA GLU A 249 -31.99 -2.78 18.46
C GLU A 249 -33.49 -3.06 18.64
N TRP A 250 -34.31 -2.00 18.71
CA TRP A 250 -35.76 -2.15 18.83
C TRP A 250 -36.37 -2.94 17.66
N TYR A 251 -35.90 -2.70 16.42
CA TYR A 251 -36.35 -3.43 15.24
C TYR A 251 -35.90 -4.89 15.26
N ARG A 252 -34.65 -5.16 15.66
CA ARG A 252 -34.14 -6.54 15.84
C ARG A 252 -34.97 -7.31 16.85
N ASP A 253 -35.28 -6.71 17.99
CA ASP A 253 -36.11 -7.34 19.02
C ASP A 253 -37.55 -7.58 18.57
N PHE A 254 -38.10 -6.68 17.74
CA PHE A 254 -39.41 -6.86 17.15
C PHE A 254 -39.44 -8.08 16.21
N GLU A 255 -38.44 -8.21 15.32
CA GLU A 255 -38.33 -9.38 14.43
C GLU A 255 -38.02 -10.68 15.20
N GLU A 256 -37.18 -10.66 16.24
CA GLU A 256 -36.93 -11.85 17.08
C GLU A 256 -38.19 -12.33 17.82
N LYS A 257 -39.01 -11.40 18.33
CA LYS A 257 -40.29 -11.72 18.99
C LYS A 257 -41.31 -12.28 18.00
N LYS A 258 -41.32 -11.79 16.76
CA LYS A 258 -42.12 -12.34 15.66
C LYS A 258 -41.68 -13.76 15.27
N GLU A 259 -40.39 -14.08 15.43
CA GLU A 259 -39.83 -15.43 15.31
C GLU A 259 -39.99 -16.29 16.58
N GLY A 260 -40.62 -15.78 17.65
CA GLY A 260 -40.91 -16.54 18.87
C GLY A 260 -39.77 -16.63 19.90
N ARG A 261 -38.74 -15.78 19.82
CA ARG A 261 -37.62 -15.74 20.77
C ARG A 261 -37.71 -14.49 21.66
N ASN A 262 -37.75 -14.66 22.99
CA ASN A 262 -37.88 -13.57 23.98
C ASN A 262 -36.54 -13.33 24.71
N PHE A 263 -35.71 -12.40 24.25
CA PHE A 263 -34.38 -12.09 24.84
C PHE A 263 -34.25 -10.67 25.43
N PHE A 264 -35.24 -9.80 25.17
CA PHE A 264 -35.14 -8.34 25.27
C PHE A 264 -35.00 -7.74 26.68
N TRP A 265 -35.78 -8.19 27.67
CA TRP A 265 -35.90 -7.44 28.93
C TRP A 265 -34.76 -7.68 29.93
N ASP A 266 -34.01 -8.77 29.79
CA ASP A 266 -33.03 -9.18 30.80
C ASP A 266 -31.63 -8.55 30.62
N ASN A 267 -31.31 -8.02 29.44
CA ASN A 267 -29.93 -7.58 29.12
C ASN A 267 -29.72 -6.05 29.05
N ILE A 268 -30.73 -5.28 28.67
CA ILE A 268 -30.58 -3.83 28.41
C ILE A 268 -30.26 -3.04 29.69
N PHE A 269 -30.84 -3.42 30.83
CA PHE A 269 -30.59 -2.72 32.09
C PHE A 269 -29.39 -3.25 32.89
N LYS A 270 -28.75 -4.32 32.41
CA LYS A 270 -27.58 -4.90 33.07
C LYS A 270 -26.27 -4.31 32.55
N LYS A 271 -26.21 -3.96 31.26
CA LYS A 271 -25.01 -3.38 30.61
C LYS A 271 -24.85 -1.87 30.74
N LEU A 272 -25.85 -1.15 31.26
CA LEU A 272 -25.79 0.30 31.46
C LEU A 272 -25.32 0.72 32.86
N ASN A 273 -25.04 -0.24 33.75
CA ASN A 273 -24.61 -0.03 35.14
C ASN A 273 -23.24 -0.66 35.47
N GLU A 274 -22.46 -1.06 34.47
CA GLU A 274 -21.05 -1.48 34.56
C GLU A 274 -20.19 -0.54 33.70
#